data_AF-A0A839A479-F1
#
_entry.id   AF-A0A839A479-F1
#
_cell.length_a   1.000
_cell.length_b   1.000
_cell.length_c   1.000
_cell.angle_alpha   90.00
_cell.angle_beta   90.00
_cell.angle_gamma   90.00
#
_symmetry.space_group_name_H-M   'P 1'
#
loop_
_entity.id
_entity.type
_entity.pdbx_description
1 polymer ?
#
loop_
_entity_poly.entity_id
_entity_poly.type
_entity_poly.pdbx_seq_one_letter_code
_entity_poly.pdbx_strand_id
1 'polypeptide(L)'
;METVEKNQQDVVGKLKLNALILISFFIVLFALPDSTDATTIESLESIDYTQADYIQVVEAEPVDEAIYENIDTDTTIYPQSDYTLIEAELPSDQVSINEDTLFTDEALLSFAQTDEVYNFVHFNAYKDSYRDIATYISYYIYYSADPEDHYLVAPMNLTTDVVDLYNYSDLIAMQRLDINHKLRQIYFNEYSEDLVERYELKQMIPTSVYADAKASMLRAEELYSQVDSESDDYDLATEVIEIAREEFSIFTNKYNNGHLEEPVLHYFISDQIEDEAVLEENIASIEEVVETLPSEIKRRLSNIYILAENEMPPSETPGFTLHGLAKDDGTVYFVGDKPIYKNLIYHEFGHTLDFASYALIDWDEESEDSWSTQDDWQAIYENEWADEESYYNSTIESFAEGFGVYSLKYFLDENPDLSAYPDSSLEDRPETVAYFDQLFETLDY
;
A
#
# COMPACT_ATOMS: atom_id res chain seq x y z
N MET A 1 7.63 34.27 45.04
CA MET A 1 7.84 35.55 44.36
C MET A 1 9.10 35.36 43.53
N GLU A 2 9.07 35.24 42.21
CA GLU A 2 8.17 35.83 41.21
C GLU A 2 7.59 34.78 40.25
N THR A 3 6.33 34.99 39.90
CA THR A 3 5.59 34.43 38.77
C THR A 3 5.91 35.22 37.50
N VAL A 4 6.13 34.54 36.37
CA VAL A 4 5.94 35.13 35.04
C VAL A 4 5.19 34.12 34.17
N GLU A 5 3.87 34.31 34.11
CA GLU A 5 3.03 33.90 32.99
C GLU A 5 3.46 34.66 31.74
N LYS A 6 3.82 33.96 30.66
CA LYS A 6 3.68 34.44 29.27
C LYS A 6 4.02 33.31 28.29
N ASN A 7 2.98 32.78 27.64
CA ASN A 7 2.94 32.37 26.21
C ASN A 7 1.75 31.47 25.86
N GLN A 8 0.63 31.56 26.59
CA GLN A 8 -0.65 30.98 26.15
C GLN A 8 -1.32 31.71 24.97
N GLN A 9 -0.67 32.71 24.36
CA GLN A 9 -1.21 33.44 23.20
C GLN A 9 -0.63 33.01 21.84
N ASP A 10 0.42 32.17 21.79
CA ASP A 10 0.96 31.66 20.52
C ASP A 10 0.30 30.37 20.03
N VAL A 11 -0.39 29.64 20.92
CA VAL A 11 -1.07 28.38 20.58
C VAL A 11 -2.36 28.63 19.78
N VAL A 12 -3.05 29.74 20.04
CA VAL A 12 -4.33 30.07 19.37
C VAL A 12 -4.11 30.65 17.96
N GLY A 13 -2.91 31.13 17.66
CA GLY A 13 -2.53 31.63 16.32
C GLY A 13 -2.17 30.52 15.33
N LYS A 14 -1.53 29.43 15.79
CA LYS A 14 -1.16 28.28 14.96
C LYS A 14 -2.34 27.33 14.67
N LEU A 15 -3.32 27.26 15.56
CA LEU A 15 -4.55 26.47 15.40
C LEU A 15 -5.46 26.90 14.23
N LYS A 16 -5.19 28.05 13.59
CA LYS A 16 -5.99 28.53 12.44
C LYS A 16 -5.32 28.36 11.09
N LEU A 17 -4.06 27.92 11.03
CA LEU A 17 -3.34 27.70 9.78
C LEU A 17 -3.27 26.20 9.40
N ASN A 18 -3.40 25.30 10.37
CA ASN A 18 -3.32 23.85 10.17
C ASN A 18 -4.67 23.20 9.78
N ALA A 19 -5.61 23.97 9.22
CA ALA A 19 -6.92 23.45 8.82
C ALA A 19 -6.98 23.04 7.33
N LEU A 20 -5.84 22.85 6.67
CA LEU A 20 -5.79 22.67 5.21
C LEU A 20 -4.83 21.61 4.67
N ILE A 21 -4.33 20.70 5.51
CA ILE A 21 -3.59 19.52 5.03
C ILE A 21 -4.20 18.34 5.76
N LEU A 22 -5.07 17.64 5.05
CA LEU A 22 -5.82 16.48 5.50
C LEU A 22 -6.09 15.69 4.22
N ILE A 23 -6.05 14.36 4.34
CA ILE A 23 -6.52 13.34 3.38
C ILE A 23 -5.39 12.59 2.67
N SER A 24 -4.86 11.56 3.34
CA SER A 24 -4.50 10.29 2.69
C SER A 24 -4.61 9.05 3.61
N PHE A 25 -5.33 9.10 4.75
CA PHE A 25 -5.40 7.93 5.67
C PHE A 25 -6.77 7.59 6.30
N PHE A 26 -7.86 8.26 5.93
CA PHE A 26 -9.20 7.90 6.44
C PHE A 26 -10.27 7.99 5.36
N ILE A 27 -10.57 6.85 4.73
CA ILE A 27 -11.92 6.57 4.22
C ILE A 27 -12.38 5.25 4.82
N VAL A 28 -12.81 5.30 6.08
CA VAL A 28 -13.81 4.36 6.64
C VAL A 28 -14.72 5.16 7.60
N LEU A 29 -16.00 5.21 7.22
CA LEU A 29 -17.20 5.38 8.06
C LEU A 29 -17.24 6.55 9.07
N PHE A 30 -17.82 7.68 8.64
CA PHE A 30 -18.71 8.45 9.51
C PHE A 30 -20.09 8.56 8.87
N ALA A 31 -20.98 7.66 9.28
CA ALA A 31 -22.41 7.92 9.22
C ALA A 31 -22.72 9.12 10.13
N LEU A 32 -23.21 10.22 9.54
CA LEU A 32 -24.06 11.17 10.26
C LEU A 32 -25.43 11.21 9.57
N PRO A 33 -26.51 11.27 10.37
CA PRO A 33 -27.86 11.08 9.87
C PRO A 33 -28.39 12.36 9.25
N ASP A 34 -28.76 12.32 7.97
CA ASP A 34 -30.06 12.77 7.45
C ASP A 34 -29.96 12.97 5.94
N SER A 35 -30.66 12.09 5.22
CA SER A 35 -31.19 12.22 3.86
C SER A 35 -30.45 13.17 2.90
N THR A 36 -29.62 12.60 2.04
CA THR A 36 -29.54 13.02 0.65
C THR A 36 -29.60 11.77 -0.20
N ASP A 37 -30.51 11.79 -1.17
CA ASP A 37 -30.82 10.70 -2.08
C ASP A 37 -29.55 9.95 -2.49
N ALA A 38 -29.52 8.66 -2.15
CA ALA A 38 -28.57 7.71 -2.73
C ALA A 38 -28.77 7.78 -4.25
N THR A 39 -27.93 8.56 -4.92
CA THR A 39 -27.70 8.39 -6.34
C THR A 39 -27.10 7.01 -6.47
N THR A 40 -27.94 6.05 -6.89
CA THR A 40 -27.52 4.83 -7.58
C THR A 40 -26.30 5.17 -8.42
N ILE A 41 -25.13 4.74 -7.97
CA ILE A 41 -23.98 4.57 -8.85
C ILE A 41 -24.48 3.52 -9.85
N GLU A 42 -24.76 3.96 -11.07
CA GLU A 42 -24.91 3.03 -12.18
C GLU A 42 -23.65 2.17 -12.17
N SER A 43 -23.82 0.85 -12.07
CA SER A 43 -22.72 -0.11 -12.11
C SER A 43 -21.77 0.29 -13.21
N LEU A 44 -20.59 0.81 -12.86
CA LEU A 44 -19.45 0.79 -13.75
C LEU A 44 -19.31 -0.68 -14.14
N GLU A 45 -19.48 -0.99 -15.43
CA GLU A 45 -18.87 -2.20 -15.98
C GLU A 45 -17.38 -2.02 -15.65
N SER A 46 -16.98 -2.64 -14.54
CA SER A 46 -15.70 -2.42 -13.90
C SER A 46 -14.73 -3.40 -14.52
N ILE A 47 -13.49 -2.95 -14.70
CA ILE A 47 -12.37 -3.85 -14.88
C ILE A 47 -12.47 -4.91 -13.79
N ASP A 48 -12.43 -6.19 -14.16
CA ASP A 48 -12.31 -7.25 -13.16
C ASP A 48 -10.91 -7.15 -12.56
N TYR A 49 -10.80 -6.43 -11.44
CA TYR A 49 -9.55 -6.20 -10.72
C TYR A 49 -8.89 -7.49 -10.20
N THR A 50 -9.56 -8.64 -10.35
CA THR A 50 -9.05 -9.96 -9.94
C THR A 50 -8.48 -10.77 -11.10
N GLN A 51 -8.77 -10.42 -12.35
CA GLN A 51 -8.29 -11.14 -13.53
C GLN A 51 -7.55 -10.23 -14.51
N ALA A 52 -6.26 -10.48 -14.70
CA ALA A 52 -5.44 -9.73 -15.66
C ALA A 52 -5.84 -10.04 -17.11
N ASP A 53 -5.83 -9.01 -17.96
CA ASP A 53 -6.03 -9.13 -19.41
C ASP A 53 -4.77 -9.68 -20.10
N TYR A 54 -3.61 -9.28 -19.58
CA TYR A 54 -2.31 -9.59 -20.14
C TYR A 54 -1.27 -9.74 -19.02
N ILE A 55 -0.24 -10.56 -19.26
CA ILE A 55 0.88 -10.75 -18.33
C ILE A 55 2.21 -10.63 -19.07
N GLN A 56 3.21 -10.06 -18.40
CA GLN A 56 4.60 -10.01 -18.85
C GLN A 56 5.47 -10.80 -17.88
N VAL A 57 6.22 -11.78 -18.36
CA VAL A 57 7.27 -12.45 -17.59
C VAL A 57 8.55 -11.65 -17.75
N VAL A 58 9.15 -11.23 -16.64
CA VAL A 58 10.34 -10.35 -16.64
C VAL A 58 11.57 -11.10 -16.14
N GLU A 59 12.71 -10.88 -16.79
CA GLU A 59 13.99 -11.39 -16.28
C GLU A 59 14.42 -10.58 -15.04
N ALA A 60 14.70 -11.29 -13.94
CA ALA A 60 15.20 -10.72 -12.70
C ALA A 60 16.21 -11.67 -12.04
N GLU A 61 17.22 -11.11 -11.40
CA GLU A 61 18.15 -11.87 -10.56
C GLU A 61 17.40 -12.48 -9.35
N PRO A 62 17.75 -13.71 -8.92
CA PRO A 62 17.10 -14.37 -7.81
C PRO A 62 17.35 -13.62 -6.51
N VAL A 63 16.36 -13.63 -5.61
CA VAL A 63 16.50 -13.07 -4.26
C VAL A 63 17.49 -13.91 -3.45
N ASP A 64 18.44 -13.27 -2.76
CA ASP A 64 19.35 -13.98 -1.84
C ASP A 64 18.54 -14.56 -0.67
N GLU A 65 18.65 -15.87 -0.42
CA GLU A 65 17.97 -16.57 0.67
C GLU A 65 18.34 -15.98 2.06
N ALA A 66 19.43 -15.20 2.14
CA ALA A 66 19.95 -14.61 3.37
C ALA A 66 19.05 -13.54 4.02
N ILE A 67 18.13 -12.89 3.27
CA ILE A 67 17.37 -11.72 3.76
C ILE A 67 16.60 -12.02 5.08
N TYR A 68 16.06 -13.23 5.22
CA TYR A 68 15.34 -13.67 6.43
C TYR A 68 16.06 -14.76 7.23
N GLU A 69 17.30 -15.14 6.89
CA GLU A 69 17.97 -16.31 7.50
C GLU A 69 18.10 -16.19 9.03
N ASN A 70 18.08 -14.96 9.57
CA ASN A 70 18.19 -14.68 11.00
C ASN A 70 16.91 -14.12 11.65
N ILE A 71 15.78 -14.11 10.92
CA ILE A 71 14.51 -13.54 11.38
C ILE A 71 13.53 -14.69 11.66
N ASP A 72 13.01 -14.79 12.88
CA ASP A 72 11.92 -15.73 13.17
C ASP A 72 10.61 -15.20 12.60
N THR A 73 10.26 -15.68 11.42
CA THR A 73 9.02 -15.31 10.72
C THR A 73 7.83 -16.21 11.07
N ASP A 74 8.02 -17.29 11.84
CA ASP A 74 7.00 -18.31 12.05
C ASP A 74 6.31 -18.19 13.41
N THR A 75 7.07 -17.89 14.46
CA THR A 75 6.54 -17.82 15.82
C THR A 75 5.62 -16.63 15.99
N THR A 76 4.46 -16.83 16.62
CA THR A 76 3.57 -15.74 17.03
C THR A 76 2.83 -16.11 18.32
N ILE A 77 2.48 -15.09 19.09
CA ILE A 77 1.60 -15.24 20.26
C ILE A 77 0.11 -15.16 19.90
N TYR A 78 -0.20 -14.70 18.68
CA TYR A 78 -1.57 -14.52 18.21
C TYR A 78 -2.12 -15.85 17.67
N PRO A 79 -3.43 -16.13 17.85
CA PRO A 79 -4.07 -17.27 17.20
C PRO A 79 -3.97 -17.14 15.67
N GLN A 80 -3.63 -18.24 15.00
CA GLN A 80 -3.53 -18.30 13.53
C GLN A 80 -4.17 -19.58 13.00
N SER A 81 -4.57 -19.56 11.74
CA SER A 81 -4.98 -20.75 11.00
C SER A 81 -3.77 -21.63 10.71
N ASP A 82 -3.93 -22.95 10.83
CA ASP A 82 -2.89 -23.89 10.40
C ASP A 82 -2.75 -23.83 8.88
N TYR A 83 -1.51 -23.93 8.38
CA TYR A 83 -1.25 -24.07 6.94
C TYR A 83 -0.22 -25.15 6.67
N THR A 84 -0.25 -25.67 5.44
CA THR A 84 0.73 -26.63 4.93
C THR A 84 1.19 -26.22 3.54
N LEU A 85 2.39 -26.68 3.15
CA LEU A 85 2.91 -26.48 1.81
C LEU A 85 2.62 -27.71 0.94
N ILE A 86 2.01 -27.46 -0.22
CA ILE A 86 1.68 -28.47 -1.24
C ILE A 86 2.45 -28.20 -2.53
N GLU A 87 2.48 -29.17 -3.44
CA GLU A 87 3.11 -29.01 -4.75
C GLU A 87 2.18 -28.24 -5.69
N ALA A 88 2.62 -27.07 -6.18
CA ALA A 88 1.94 -26.23 -7.16
C ALA A 88 2.96 -25.39 -7.95
N GLU A 89 2.53 -24.85 -9.09
CA GLU A 89 3.37 -24.06 -10.01
C GLU A 89 3.72 -22.69 -9.42
N LEU A 90 2.73 -21.95 -8.94
CA LEU A 90 2.94 -20.65 -8.32
C LEU A 90 3.22 -20.79 -6.81
N PRO A 91 4.13 -19.99 -6.24
CA PRO A 91 4.38 -19.97 -4.80
C PRO A 91 3.11 -19.80 -3.95
N SER A 92 2.20 -18.92 -4.37
CA SER A 92 0.92 -18.67 -3.69
C SER A 92 0.01 -19.89 -3.59
N ASP A 93 0.05 -20.74 -4.61
CA ASP A 93 -0.78 -21.95 -4.72
C ASP A 93 -0.23 -23.10 -3.87
N GLN A 94 1.05 -23.02 -3.49
CA GLN A 94 1.67 -23.98 -2.59
C GLN A 94 1.14 -23.83 -1.16
N VAL A 95 0.62 -22.67 -0.77
CA VAL A 95 0.12 -22.43 0.59
C VAL A 95 -1.33 -22.89 0.72
N SER A 96 -1.55 -23.98 1.47
CA SER A 96 -2.89 -24.54 1.73
C SER A 96 -3.29 -24.30 3.18
N ILE A 97 -4.38 -23.54 3.38
CA ILE A 97 -4.94 -23.22 4.70
C ILE A 97 -5.86 -24.37 5.15
N ASN A 98 -5.77 -24.73 6.43
CA ASN A 98 -6.70 -25.66 7.06
C ASN A 98 -7.98 -24.92 7.48
N GLU A 99 -9.06 -25.12 6.73
CA GLU A 99 -10.36 -24.47 6.97
C GLU A 99 -10.97 -24.84 8.33
N ASP A 100 -10.66 -26.01 8.90
CA ASP A 100 -11.15 -26.40 10.24
C ASP A 100 -10.59 -25.50 11.35
N THR A 101 -9.49 -24.79 11.06
CA THR A 101 -8.83 -23.85 11.97
C THR A 101 -9.00 -22.42 11.50
N LEU A 102 -10.02 -22.10 10.69
CA LEU A 102 -10.20 -20.76 10.14
C LEU A 102 -10.72 -19.75 11.18
N PHE A 103 -11.47 -20.23 12.17
CA PHE A 103 -12.00 -19.44 13.29
C PHE A 103 -11.62 -20.07 14.62
N THR A 104 -11.54 -19.24 15.66
CA THR A 104 -11.30 -19.70 17.04
C THR A 104 -12.28 -19.06 18.02
N ASP A 105 -12.65 -19.80 19.06
CA ASP A 105 -13.42 -19.30 20.20
C ASP A 105 -12.52 -18.91 21.38
N GLU A 106 -11.20 -19.04 21.24
CA GLU A 106 -10.26 -18.63 22.27
C GLU A 106 -10.31 -17.10 22.43
N ALA A 107 -10.45 -16.60 23.66
CA ALA A 107 -10.32 -15.18 23.92
C ALA A 107 -8.85 -14.77 23.79
N LEU A 108 -8.60 -13.59 23.20
CA LEU A 108 -7.26 -13.01 23.24
C LEU A 108 -6.88 -12.50 24.63
N LEU A 109 -5.58 -12.25 24.80
CA LEU A 109 -4.94 -11.78 26.02
C LEU A 109 -5.81 -10.75 26.75
N SER A 110 -5.95 -10.89 28.07
CA SER A 110 -6.68 -9.93 28.90
C SER A 110 -6.09 -8.52 28.74
N PHE A 111 -6.90 -7.55 28.32
CA PHE A 111 -6.50 -6.15 28.23
C PHE A 111 -6.86 -5.40 29.50
N ALA A 112 -5.89 -4.69 30.07
CA ALA A 112 -6.15 -3.74 31.14
C ALA A 112 -6.53 -2.41 30.49
N GLN A 113 -7.79 -2.01 30.64
CA GLN A 113 -8.30 -0.73 30.14
C GLN A 113 -7.38 0.43 30.58
N THR A 114 -6.79 1.14 29.62
CA THR A 114 -6.29 2.50 29.85
C THR A 114 -7.48 3.45 29.72
N ASP A 115 -7.50 4.56 30.46
CA ASP A 115 -8.67 5.45 30.68
C ASP A 115 -9.28 6.11 29.41
N GLU A 116 -8.88 5.72 28.20
CA GLU A 116 -9.32 6.30 26.93
C GLU A 116 -9.99 5.22 26.07
N VAL A 117 -11.31 5.38 25.88
CA VAL A 117 -12.10 4.58 24.95
C VAL A 117 -11.94 5.19 23.57
N TYR A 118 -11.19 4.52 22.71
CA TYR A 118 -11.09 4.85 21.31
C TYR A 118 -11.92 3.85 20.49
N ASN A 119 -12.64 4.36 19.47
CA ASN A 119 -13.57 3.53 18.69
C ASN A 119 -12.87 2.59 17.68
N PHE A 120 -11.62 2.84 17.33
CA PHE A 120 -10.75 1.93 16.57
C PHE A 120 -9.32 2.34 16.90
N VAL A 121 -8.51 1.45 17.47
CA VAL A 121 -7.09 1.72 17.67
C VAL A 121 -6.33 0.49 17.25
N HIS A 122 -5.42 0.67 16.30
CA HIS A 122 -4.30 -0.22 16.10
C HIS A 122 -3.45 -0.18 17.39
N PHE A 123 -3.61 -1.16 18.27
CA PHE A 123 -2.81 -1.25 19.49
C PHE A 123 -1.94 -2.49 19.36
N ASN A 124 -0.70 -2.31 18.95
CA ASN A 124 0.27 -3.38 18.97
C ASN A 124 0.75 -3.58 20.42
N ALA A 125 -0.07 -4.21 21.24
CA ALA A 125 0.17 -4.34 22.68
C ALA A 125 1.30 -5.34 23.02
N TYR A 126 1.64 -6.26 22.10
CA TYR A 126 2.63 -7.32 22.33
C TYR A 126 3.32 -7.73 21.00
N LYS A 127 4.61 -7.39 20.84
CA LYS A 127 5.38 -7.55 19.60
C LYS A 127 6.70 -8.26 19.89
N ASP A 128 6.66 -9.56 20.14
CA ASP A 128 7.87 -10.31 20.50
C ASP A 128 8.54 -10.95 19.27
N SER A 129 7.82 -11.14 18.18
CA SER A 129 8.32 -11.71 16.92
C SER A 129 7.97 -10.88 15.68
N TYR A 130 8.57 -11.21 14.53
CA TYR A 130 8.26 -10.60 13.25
C TYR A 130 6.77 -10.79 12.87
N ARG A 131 6.26 -12.01 13.03
CA ARG A 131 4.88 -12.37 12.70
C ARG A 131 3.86 -11.67 13.62
N ASP A 132 4.24 -11.39 14.86
CA ASP A 132 3.43 -10.57 15.77
C ASP A 132 3.26 -9.14 15.22
N ILE A 133 4.34 -8.52 14.75
CA ILE A 133 4.32 -7.15 14.20
C ILE A 133 3.53 -7.09 12.87
N ALA A 134 3.61 -8.16 12.06
CA ALA A 134 2.87 -8.29 10.80
C ALA A 134 1.37 -8.63 10.97
N THR A 135 0.90 -8.88 12.20
CA THR A 135 -0.51 -9.17 12.47
C THR A 135 -1.27 -7.88 12.77
N TYR A 136 -2.32 -7.59 11.99
CA TYR A 136 -3.20 -6.46 12.30
C TYR A 136 -4.21 -6.88 13.37
N ILE A 137 -4.11 -6.24 14.53
CA ILE A 137 -5.01 -6.51 15.65
C ILE A 137 -6.13 -5.47 15.64
N SER A 138 -7.26 -5.86 15.08
CA SER A 138 -8.54 -5.15 15.26
C SER A 138 -9.17 -5.55 16.59
N TYR A 139 -9.93 -4.65 17.22
CA TYR A 139 -10.62 -4.92 18.49
C TYR A 139 -12.14 -4.89 18.33
N TYR A 140 -12.84 -5.91 18.82
CA TYR A 140 -14.24 -5.77 19.23
C TYR A 140 -14.30 -5.54 20.74
N ILE A 141 -15.03 -4.52 21.17
CA ILE A 141 -15.27 -4.28 22.58
C ILE A 141 -16.59 -4.95 22.94
N TYR A 142 -16.52 -6.04 23.70
CA TYR A 142 -17.70 -6.54 24.41
C TYR A 142 -18.19 -5.45 25.36
N TYR A 143 -19.34 -4.85 25.06
CA TYR A 143 -20.03 -3.98 26.01
C TYR A 143 -20.67 -4.82 27.11
N SER A 144 -19.86 -5.22 28.09
CA SER A 144 -20.36 -5.60 29.42
C SER A 144 -20.70 -4.34 30.21
N ALA A 145 -21.72 -4.43 31.07
CA ALA A 145 -22.01 -3.38 32.05
C ALA A 145 -20.88 -3.24 33.10
N ASP A 146 -19.95 -4.20 33.14
CA ASP A 146 -18.76 -4.17 33.99
C ASP A 146 -17.52 -3.74 33.18
N PRO A 147 -16.83 -2.65 33.55
CA PRO A 147 -15.61 -2.18 32.90
C PRO A 147 -14.48 -3.22 32.86
N GLU A 148 -14.50 -4.21 33.75
CA GLU A 148 -13.48 -5.27 33.84
C GLU A 148 -13.69 -6.44 32.84
N ASP A 149 -14.82 -6.48 32.12
CA ASP A 149 -15.20 -7.57 31.19
C ASP A 149 -15.05 -7.18 29.70
N HIS A 150 -14.05 -6.35 29.37
CA HIS A 150 -13.73 -6.02 27.98
C HIS A 150 -12.72 -7.05 27.45
N TYR A 151 -13.11 -7.82 26.43
CA TYR A 151 -12.21 -8.78 25.78
C TYR A 151 -11.73 -8.21 24.45
N LEU A 152 -10.45 -8.41 24.14
CA LEU A 152 -9.91 -8.20 22.80
C LEU A 152 -10.19 -9.43 21.96
N VAL A 153 -10.41 -9.24 20.67
CA VAL A 153 -10.66 -10.33 19.73
C VAL A 153 -10.07 -9.91 18.39
N ALA A 154 -9.08 -10.66 17.91
CA ALA A 154 -8.45 -10.46 16.61
C ALA A 154 -9.39 -10.97 15.51
N PRO A 155 -9.03 -10.77 14.22
CA PRO A 155 -9.91 -11.14 13.11
C PRO A 155 -10.36 -12.62 13.09
N MET A 156 -9.68 -13.52 13.83
CA MET A 156 -10.00 -14.96 13.89
C MET A 156 -11.06 -15.31 14.93
N ASN A 157 -11.25 -14.41 15.90
CA ASN A 157 -11.99 -14.68 17.12
C ASN A 157 -13.47 -14.33 16.93
N LEU A 158 -14.15 -15.08 16.06
CA LEU A 158 -15.55 -14.89 15.69
C LEU A 158 -16.44 -15.87 16.46
N THR A 159 -16.69 -15.58 17.73
CA THR A 159 -17.70 -16.31 18.51
C THR A 159 -19.12 -15.93 18.04
N THR A 160 -20.11 -16.77 18.32
CA THR A 160 -21.53 -16.45 18.02
C THR A 160 -21.96 -15.11 18.62
N ASP A 161 -21.46 -14.78 19.81
CA ASP A 161 -21.76 -13.51 20.47
C ASP A 161 -21.17 -12.30 19.73
N VAL A 162 -20.02 -12.46 19.05
CA VAL A 162 -19.43 -11.39 18.21
C VAL A 162 -20.27 -11.18 16.94
N VAL A 163 -20.66 -12.26 16.28
CA VAL A 163 -21.49 -12.18 15.06
C VAL A 163 -22.85 -11.53 15.33
N ASP A 164 -23.43 -11.75 16.52
CA ASP A 164 -24.70 -11.12 16.91
C ASP A 164 -24.59 -9.61 17.23
N LEU A 165 -23.37 -9.09 17.44
CA LEU A 165 -23.11 -7.70 17.85
C LEU A 165 -22.74 -6.77 16.68
N TYR A 166 -22.23 -7.31 15.58
CA TYR A 166 -21.65 -6.55 14.48
C TYR A 166 -22.32 -6.89 13.14
N ASN A 167 -22.32 -5.91 12.23
CA ASN A 167 -22.73 -6.16 10.85
C ASN A 167 -21.66 -6.98 10.13
N TYR A 168 -22.05 -7.77 9.13
CA TYR A 168 -21.09 -8.57 8.37
C TYR A 168 -20.09 -7.68 7.62
N SER A 169 -20.52 -6.52 7.12
CA SER A 169 -19.62 -5.53 6.51
C SER A 169 -18.46 -5.14 7.43
N ASP A 170 -18.71 -4.92 8.72
CA ASP A 170 -17.67 -4.62 9.71
C ASP A 170 -16.73 -5.82 9.94
N LEU A 171 -17.29 -7.04 10.01
CA LEU A 171 -16.51 -8.26 10.19
C LEU A 171 -15.59 -8.53 9.00
N ILE A 172 -16.08 -8.30 7.77
CA ILE A 172 -15.32 -8.41 6.52
C ILE A 172 -14.24 -7.33 6.46
N ALA A 173 -14.58 -6.09 6.82
CA ALA A 173 -13.64 -4.97 6.83
C ALA A 173 -12.42 -5.23 7.71
N MET A 174 -12.58 -5.94 8.83
CA MET A 174 -11.44 -6.30 9.68
C MET A 174 -10.48 -7.30 9.04
N GLN A 175 -10.99 -8.26 8.27
CA GLN A 175 -10.13 -9.18 7.50
C GLN A 175 -9.37 -8.41 6.42
N ARG A 176 -10.07 -7.50 5.74
CA ARG A 176 -9.50 -6.60 4.74
C ARG A 176 -8.36 -5.75 5.33
N LEU A 177 -8.57 -5.12 6.50
CA LEU A 177 -7.53 -4.30 7.15
C LEU A 177 -6.26 -5.10 7.46
N ASP A 178 -6.40 -6.37 7.84
CA ASP A 178 -5.25 -7.26 8.04
C ASP A 178 -4.51 -7.60 6.73
N ILE A 179 -5.25 -7.80 5.63
CA ILE A 179 -4.66 -7.96 4.29
C ILE A 179 -3.92 -6.67 3.90
N ASN A 180 -4.55 -5.51 4.04
CA ASN A 180 -3.97 -4.21 3.67
C ASN A 180 -2.70 -3.88 4.48
N HIS A 181 -2.74 -4.10 5.80
CA HIS A 181 -1.57 -3.95 6.68
C HIS A 181 -0.37 -4.79 6.21
N LYS A 182 -0.65 -6.03 5.79
CA LYS A 182 0.36 -6.94 5.25
C LYS A 182 0.85 -6.52 3.86
N LEU A 183 -0.05 -6.06 3.00
CA LEU A 183 0.23 -5.65 1.63
C LEU A 183 1.17 -4.45 1.56
N ARG A 184 0.84 -3.39 2.32
CA ARG A 184 1.63 -2.17 2.40
C ARG A 184 2.91 -2.36 3.22
N GLN A 185 3.00 -3.47 3.95
CA GLN A 185 4.15 -3.83 4.79
C GLN A 185 4.55 -2.71 5.77
N ILE A 186 3.56 -1.96 6.24
CA ILE A 186 3.75 -0.80 7.15
C ILE A 186 4.30 -1.19 8.52
N TYR A 187 4.40 -2.49 8.81
CA TYR A 187 4.95 -3.00 10.06
C TYR A 187 6.48 -3.02 10.11
N PHE A 188 7.19 -2.82 8.98
CA PHE A 188 8.65 -2.77 8.97
C PHE A 188 9.24 -1.59 9.75
N ASN A 189 8.46 -0.56 10.04
CA ASN A 189 8.86 0.62 10.82
C ASN A 189 9.31 0.23 12.23
N GLU A 190 8.77 -0.88 12.73
CA GLU A 190 9.07 -1.41 14.07
C GLU A 190 10.30 -2.34 14.05
N TYR A 191 10.76 -2.71 12.86
CA TYR A 191 11.82 -3.69 12.65
C TYR A 191 13.18 -3.03 12.39
N SER A 192 13.25 -1.99 11.56
CA SER A 192 14.48 -1.25 11.30
C SER A 192 14.26 0.25 11.04
N GLU A 193 15.20 1.07 11.51
CA GLU A 193 15.33 2.50 11.19
C GLU A 193 16.24 2.73 9.96
N ASP A 194 16.94 1.70 9.46
CA ASP A 194 17.82 1.82 8.30
C ASP A 194 17.04 1.67 6.99
N LEU A 195 17.11 2.67 6.10
CA LEU A 195 16.34 2.69 4.86
C LEU A 195 16.72 1.56 3.90
N VAL A 196 18.00 1.19 3.84
CA VAL A 196 18.49 0.13 2.95
C VAL A 196 18.05 -1.23 3.49
N GLU A 197 18.17 -1.46 4.79
CA GLU A 197 17.68 -2.69 5.42
C GLU A 197 16.16 -2.82 5.25
N ARG A 198 15.38 -1.75 5.46
CA ARG A 198 13.93 -1.76 5.18
C ARG A 198 13.67 -2.07 3.71
N TYR A 199 14.38 -1.40 2.80
CA TYR A 199 14.25 -1.63 1.38
C TYR A 199 14.47 -3.11 1.04
N GLU A 200 15.59 -3.71 1.46
CA GLU A 200 15.93 -5.11 1.23
C GLU A 200 14.88 -6.07 1.80
N LEU A 201 14.45 -5.85 3.04
CA LEU A 201 13.46 -6.70 3.70
C LEU A 201 12.09 -6.67 3.00
N LYS A 202 11.68 -5.54 2.42
CA LYS A 202 10.38 -5.43 1.72
C LYS A 202 10.33 -6.19 0.38
N GLN A 203 11.44 -6.73 -0.10
CA GLN A 203 11.54 -7.45 -1.38
C GLN A 203 10.73 -8.75 -1.42
N MET A 204 10.59 -9.41 -0.29
CA MET A 204 9.93 -10.72 -0.20
C MET A 204 8.97 -10.72 0.99
N ILE A 205 7.88 -11.47 0.89
CA ILE A 205 6.89 -11.59 1.96
C ILE A 205 7.04 -12.98 2.57
N PRO A 206 7.32 -13.14 3.86
CA PRO A 206 7.46 -14.49 4.44
C PRO A 206 6.20 -15.33 4.23
N THR A 207 6.38 -16.62 3.93
CA THR A 207 5.27 -17.55 3.65
C THR A 207 4.23 -17.63 4.77
N SER A 208 4.64 -17.49 6.03
CA SER A 208 3.74 -17.42 7.18
C SER A 208 2.82 -16.21 7.14
N VAL A 209 3.35 -15.02 6.80
CA VAL A 209 2.58 -13.79 6.65
C VAL A 209 1.61 -13.90 5.46
N TYR A 210 2.05 -14.53 4.37
CA TYR A 210 1.16 -14.81 3.24
C TYR A 210 0.02 -15.76 3.62
N ALA A 211 0.32 -16.84 4.36
CA ALA A 211 -0.67 -17.77 4.86
C ALA A 211 -1.73 -17.08 5.74
N ASP A 212 -1.30 -16.16 6.61
CA ASP A 212 -2.20 -15.39 7.46
C ASP A 212 -3.15 -14.50 6.63
N ALA A 213 -2.65 -13.80 5.61
CA ALA A 213 -3.50 -13.01 4.72
C ALA A 213 -4.47 -13.89 3.92
N LYS A 214 -4.02 -15.05 3.43
CA LYS A 214 -4.87 -16.02 2.73
C LYS A 214 -5.98 -16.53 3.64
N ALA A 215 -5.69 -16.77 4.92
CA ALA A 215 -6.70 -17.10 5.91
C ALA A 215 -7.67 -15.93 6.19
N SER A 216 -7.19 -14.68 6.22
CA SER A 216 -8.04 -13.48 6.30
C SER A 216 -9.01 -13.40 5.11
N MET A 217 -8.53 -13.62 3.89
CA MET A 217 -9.40 -13.63 2.71
C MET A 217 -10.46 -14.75 2.76
N LEU A 218 -10.07 -15.98 3.14
CA LEU A 218 -11.01 -17.09 3.29
C LEU A 218 -12.10 -16.81 4.35
N ARG A 219 -11.73 -16.16 5.47
CA ARG A 219 -12.70 -15.71 6.48
C ARG A 219 -13.65 -14.66 5.91
N ALA A 220 -13.13 -13.70 5.15
CA ALA A 220 -13.92 -12.65 4.53
C ALA A 220 -14.98 -13.24 3.58
N GLU A 221 -14.60 -14.23 2.75
CA GLU A 221 -15.53 -14.94 1.87
C GLU A 221 -16.59 -15.74 2.63
N GLU A 222 -16.20 -16.46 3.68
CA GLU A 222 -17.15 -17.23 4.51
C GLU A 222 -18.16 -16.29 5.20
N LEU A 223 -17.71 -15.13 5.70
CA LEU A 223 -18.58 -14.11 6.27
C LEU A 223 -19.51 -13.50 5.20
N TYR A 224 -18.98 -13.13 4.04
CA TYR A 224 -19.76 -12.58 2.93
C TYR A 224 -20.86 -13.56 2.45
N SER A 225 -20.55 -14.86 2.43
CA SER A 225 -21.51 -15.90 2.05
C SER A 225 -22.74 -16.00 2.96
N GLN A 226 -22.66 -15.45 4.18
CA GLN A 226 -23.73 -15.45 5.18
C GLN A 226 -24.58 -14.18 5.15
N VAL A 227 -24.21 -13.18 4.34
CA VAL A 227 -24.94 -11.91 4.23
C VAL A 227 -26.24 -12.14 3.47
N ASP A 228 -27.36 -11.72 4.07
CA ASP A 228 -28.66 -11.74 3.40
C ASP A 228 -28.70 -10.65 2.31
N SER A 229 -28.90 -11.06 1.06
CA SER A 229 -29.04 -10.16 -0.09
C SER A 229 -30.20 -9.17 -0.02
N GLU A 230 -31.16 -9.39 0.90
CA GLU A 230 -32.26 -8.46 1.16
C GLU A 230 -32.00 -7.53 2.36
N SER A 231 -30.84 -7.63 3.02
CA SER A 231 -30.48 -6.80 4.17
C SER A 231 -29.92 -5.44 3.76
N ASP A 232 -30.09 -4.45 4.64
CA ASP A 232 -29.51 -3.10 4.47
C ASP A 232 -27.96 -3.11 4.49
N ASP A 233 -27.33 -4.22 4.91
CA ASP A 233 -25.87 -4.40 5.00
C ASP A 233 -25.23 -4.93 3.71
N TYR A 234 -26.03 -5.49 2.79
CA TYR A 234 -25.52 -6.26 1.65
C TYR A 234 -24.67 -5.43 0.69
N ASP A 235 -25.10 -4.22 0.34
CA ASP A 235 -24.37 -3.36 -0.61
C ASP A 235 -22.99 -2.98 -0.05
N LEU A 236 -22.91 -2.62 1.24
CA LEU A 236 -21.66 -2.29 1.91
C LEU A 236 -20.76 -3.54 2.05
N ALA A 237 -21.34 -4.68 2.43
CA ALA A 237 -20.58 -5.93 2.52
C ALA A 237 -20.00 -6.34 1.15
N THR A 238 -20.76 -6.12 0.07
CA THR A 238 -20.32 -6.34 -1.31
C THR A 238 -19.15 -5.42 -1.67
N GLU A 239 -19.28 -4.11 -1.41
CA GLU A 239 -18.18 -3.16 -1.65
C GLU A 239 -16.90 -3.56 -0.91
N VAL A 240 -17.01 -3.89 0.37
CA VAL A 240 -15.86 -4.22 1.22
C VAL A 240 -15.20 -5.53 0.79
N ILE A 241 -15.95 -6.58 0.40
CA ILE A 241 -15.36 -7.85 -0.05
C ILE A 241 -14.66 -7.69 -1.41
N GLU A 242 -15.18 -6.89 -2.33
CA GLU A 242 -14.51 -6.66 -3.63
C GLU A 242 -13.17 -5.93 -3.43
N ILE A 243 -13.11 -4.94 -2.54
CA ILE A 243 -11.84 -4.28 -2.23
C ILE A 243 -10.88 -5.26 -1.54
N ALA A 244 -11.36 -6.15 -0.66
CA ALA A 244 -10.53 -7.18 -0.05
C ALA A 244 -9.95 -8.15 -1.08
N ARG A 245 -10.73 -8.53 -2.10
CA ARG A 245 -10.26 -9.38 -3.21
C ARG A 245 -9.20 -8.68 -4.06
N GLU A 246 -9.38 -7.40 -4.37
CA GLU A 246 -8.40 -6.59 -5.10
C GLU A 246 -7.08 -6.50 -4.31
N GLU A 247 -7.14 -6.08 -3.04
CA GLU A 247 -5.96 -5.98 -2.17
C GLU A 247 -5.26 -7.34 -2.00
N PHE A 248 -6.02 -8.43 -1.85
CA PHE A 248 -5.45 -9.78 -1.74
C PHE A 248 -4.84 -10.28 -3.06
N SER A 249 -5.42 -9.91 -4.21
CA SER A 249 -4.86 -10.19 -5.54
C SER A 249 -3.51 -9.50 -5.72
N ILE A 250 -3.44 -8.20 -5.42
CA ILE A 250 -2.19 -7.43 -5.46
C ILE A 250 -1.15 -8.06 -4.52
N PHE A 251 -1.55 -8.41 -3.30
CA PHE A 251 -0.66 -9.05 -2.32
C PHE A 251 -0.15 -10.40 -2.78
N THR A 252 -0.99 -11.19 -3.45
CA THR A 252 -0.63 -12.49 -4.03
C THR A 252 0.38 -12.33 -5.16
N ASN A 253 0.20 -11.35 -6.04
CA ASN A 253 1.14 -11.09 -7.12
C ASN A 253 2.50 -10.62 -6.57
N LYS A 254 2.49 -9.73 -5.58
CA LYS A 254 3.71 -9.30 -4.87
C LYS A 254 4.43 -10.48 -4.18
N TYR A 255 3.68 -11.35 -3.50
CA TYR A 255 4.23 -12.57 -2.91
C TYR A 255 4.88 -13.47 -3.98
N ASN A 256 4.19 -13.73 -5.09
CA ASN A 256 4.73 -14.54 -6.17
C ASN A 256 6.00 -13.91 -6.78
N ASN A 257 6.00 -12.61 -7.06
CA ASN A 257 7.16 -11.90 -7.63
C ASN A 257 8.37 -11.92 -6.69
N GLY A 258 8.16 -11.93 -5.38
CA GLY A 258 9.24 -12.10 -4.40
C GLY A 258 9.86 -13.51 -4.36
N HIS A 259 9.17 -14.56 -4.84
CA HIS A 259 9.61 -15.96 -4.73
C HIS A 259 9.86 -16.67 -6.07
N LEU A 260 9.38 -16.12 -7.17
CA LEU A 260 9.62 -16.67 -8.51
C LEU A 260 11.04 -16.34 -8.97
N GLU A 261 11.63 -17.23 -9.77
CA GLU A 261 12.88 -16.90 -10.47
C GLU A 261 12.65 -15.73 -11.43
N GLU A 262 11.57 -15.80 -12.23
CA GLU A 262 11.13 -14.76 -13.17
C GLU A 262 9.80 -14.17 -12.69
N PRO A 263 9.78 -12.90 -12.22
CA PRO A 263 8.55 -12.23 -11.81
C PRO A 263 7.55 -12.09 -12.97
N VAL A 264 6.28 -11.92 -12.62
CA VAL A 264 5.18 -11.76 -13.56
C VAL A 264 4.46 -10.45 -13.25
N LEU A 265 4.43 -9.53 -14.21
CA LEU A 265 3.66 -8.30 -14.12
C LEU A 265 2.29 -8.50 -14.75
N HIS A 266 1.26 -8.06 -14.03
CA HIS A 266 -0.14 -8.22 -14.43
C HIS A 266 -0.67 -6.90 -14.97
N TYR A 267 -1.18 -6.91 -16.20
CA TYR A 267 -1.76 -5.74 -16.85
C TYR A 267 -3.28 -5.84 -16.82
N PHE A 268 -3.92 -4.77 -16.35
CA PHE A 268 -5.36 -4.60 -16.28
C PHE A 268 -5.74 -3.40 -17.15
N ILE A 269 -6.52 -3.63 -18.19
CA ILE A 269 -6.77 -2.65 -19.24
C ILE A 269 -8.24 -2.27 -19.24
N SER A 270 -8.50 -0.98 -19.17
CA SER A 270 -9.85 -0.45 -19.30
C SER A 270 -10.44 -0.75 -20.67
N ASP A 271 -11.70 -1.20 -20.68
CA ASP A 271 -12.50 -1.38 -21.90
C ASP A 271 -13.02 -0.05 -22.47
N GLN A 272 -12.84 1.07 -21.75
CA GLN A 272 -13.20 2.42 -22.20
C GLN A 272 -12.12 3.06 -23.09
N ILE A 273 -10.94 2.45 -23.22
CA ILE A 273 -9.88 2.94 -24.11
C ILE A 273 -10.24 2.58 -25.56
N GLU A 274 -10.56 3.59 -26.37
CA GLU A 274 -11.02 3.39 -27.75
C GLU A 274 -9.88 3.28 -28.79
N ASP A 275 -8.71 3.86 -28.52
CA ASP A 275 -7.59 3.91 -29.49
C ASP A 275 -6.59 2.76 -29.27
N GLU A 276 -6.86 1.63 -29.92
CA GLU A 276 -6.04 0.42 -29.87
C GLU A 276 -4.58 0.65 -30.27
N ALA A 277 -4.30 1.59 -31.20
CA ALA A 277 -2.94 1.85 -31.65
C ALA A 277 -2.11 2.61 -30.59
N VAL A 278 -2.74 3.55 -29.88
CA VAL A 278 -2.11 4.25 -28.76
C VAL A 278 -1.90 3.28 -27.59
N LEU A 279 -2.88 2.42 -27.31
CA LEU A 279 -2.77 1.40 -26.27
C LEU A 279 -1.61 0.42 -26.53
N GLU A 280 -1.46 -0.09 -27.76
CA GLU A 280 -0.34 -0.97 -28.12
C GLU A 280 1.02 -0.27 -27.96
N GLU A 281 1.15 1.00 -28.34
CA GLU A 281 2.38 1.79 -28.17
C GLU A 281 2.69 2.06 -26.70
N ASN A 282 1.65 2.32 -25.90
CA ASN A 282 1.75 2.51 -24.46
C ASN A 282 2.26 1.25 -23.74
N ILE A 283 1.65 0.09 -24.03
CA ILE A 283 2.09 -1.20 -23.47
C ILE A 283 3.55 -1.46 -23.86
N ALA A 284 3.90 -1.32 -25.14
CA ALA A 284 5.26 -1.55 -25.60
C ALA A 284 6.29 -0.61 -24.92
N SER A 285 5.91 0.64 -24.65
CA SER A 285 6.78 1.60 -23.95
C SER A 285 6.97 1.23 -22.47
N ILE A 286 5.91 0.77 -21.80
CA ILE A 286 5.99 0.29 -20.42
C ILE A 286 6.88 -0.96 -20.35
N GLU A 287 6.65 -1.95 -21.22
CA GLU A 287 7.45 -3.17 -21.27
C GLU A 287 8.93 -2.86 -21.51
N GLU A 288 9.25 -1.98 -22.46
CA GLU A 288 10.64 -1.58 -22.75
C GLU A 288 11.31 -0.98 -21.50
N VAL A 289 10.62 -0.09 -20.78
CA VAL A 289 11.14 0.50 -19.55
C VAL A 289 11.30 -0.56 -18.46
N VAL A 290 10.29 -1.40 -18.25
CA VAL A 290 10.33 -2.49 -17.27
C VAL A 290 11.55 -3.39 -17.49
N GLU A 291 11.85 -3.78 -18.74
CA GLU A 291 12.97 -4.67 -19.04
C GLU A 291 14.33 -4.09 -18.60
N THR A 292 14.46 -2.76 -18.60
CA THR A 292 15.69 -2.08 -18.18
C THR A 292 15.84 -1.91 -16.67
N LEU A 293 14.77 -2.08 -15.90
CA LEU A 293 14.81 -1.86 -14.46
C LEU A 293 15.70 -2.89 -13.74
N PRO A 294 16.31 -2.50 -12.61
CA PRO A 294 16.89 -3.42 -11.65
C PRO A 294 15.88 -4.48 -11.20
N SER A 295 16.40 -5.68 -10.90
CA SER A 295 15.62 -6.85 -10.51
C SER A 295 14.76 -6.60 -9.28
N GLU A 296 15.30 -5.83 -8.33
CA GLU A 296 14.70 -5.45 -7.07
C GLU A 296 13.43 -4.62 -7.31
N ILE A 297 13.47 -3.66 -8.24
CA ILE A 297 12.30 -2.84 -8.58
C ILE A 297 11.27 -3.69 -9.31
N LYS A 298 11.69 -4.51 -10.29
CA LYS A 298 10.78 -5.43 -11.02
C LYS A 298 9.98 -6.32 -10.08
N ARG A 299 10.63 -6.86 -9.03
CA ARG A 299 10.01 -7.74 -8.03
C ARG A 299 9.00 -7.05 -7.12
N ARG A 300 9.11 -5.72 -6.96
CA ARG A 300 8.22 -4.91 -6.12
C ARG A 300 6.97 -4.44 -6.85
N LEU A 301 7.01 -4.42 -8.18
CA LEU A 301 5.83 -4.18 -9.01
C LEU A 301 4.86 -5.35 -8.88
N SER A 302 3.57 -5.04 -8.76
CA SER A 302 2.48 -6.02 -8.68
C SER A 302 1.61 -5.94 -9.94
N ASN A 303 0.80 -4.89 -10.03
CA ASN A 303 -0.19 -4.68 -11.06
C ASN A 303 0.06 -3.36 -11.78
N ILE A 304 -0.09 -3.39 -13.11
CA ILE A 304 -0.04 -2.21 -13.97
C ILE A 304 -1.44 -2.00 -14.54
N TYR A 305 -2.07 -0.90 -14.17
CA TYR A 305 -3.38 -0.50 -14.66
C TYR A 305 -3.22 0.51 -15.79
N ILE A 306 -3.84 0.23 -16.93
CA ILE A 306 -3.93 1.17 -18.05
C ILE A 306 -5.40 1.56 -18.16
N LEU A 307 -5.72 2.76 -17.69
CA LEU A 307 -7.10 3.22 -17.48
C LEU A 307 -7.47 4.32 -18.48
N ALA A 308 -8.77 4.46 -18.74
CA ALA A 308 -9.25 5.66 -19.42
C ALA A 308 -9.11 6.88 -18.48
N GLU A 309 -9.01 8.08 -19.05
CA GLU A 309 -8.74 9.32 -18.30
C GLU A 309 -9.79 9.59 -17.19
N ASN A 310 -11.03 9.17 -17.40
CA ASN A 310 -12.14 9.31 -16.46
C ASN A 310 -12.16 8.27 -15.33
N GLU A 311 -11.35 7.22 -15.43
CA GLU A 311 -11.24 6.15 -14.43
C GLU A 311 -10.00 6.28 -13.56
N MET A 312 -9.08 7.19 -13.92
CA MET A 312 -7.95 7.51 -13.08
C MET A 312 -8.41 7.96 -11.69
N PRO A 313 -7.72 7.49 -10.62
CA PRO A 313 -7.94 8.02 -9.28
C PRO A 313 -7.85 9.55 -9.29
N PRO A 314 -8.71 10.24 -8.51
CA PRO A 314 -8.73 11.69 -8.49
C PRO A 314 -7.39 12.24 -7.98
N SER A 315 -6.87 13.29 -8.62
CA SER A 315 -5.73 14.03 -8.09
C SER A 315 -6.13 14.74 -6.78
N GLU A 316 -5.19 14.81 -5.83
CA GLU A 316 -5.33 15.66 -4.64
C GLU A 316 -5.44 17.15 -5.01
N THR A 317 -4.94 17.54 -6.19
CA THR A 317 -5.10 18.90 -6.73
C THR A 317 -6.43 19.01 -7.49
N PRO A 318 -7.42 19.78 -6.99
CA PRO A 318 -8.73 19.84 -7.62
C PRO A 318 -8.67 20.34 -9.06
N GLY A 319 -9.19 19.54 -9.99
CA GLY A 319 -9.24 19.88 -11.42
C GLY A 319 -7.97 19.53 -12.21
N PHE A 320 -7.02 18.83 -11.58
CA PHE A 320 -5.90 18.20 -12.27
C PHE A 320 -6.21 16.72 -12.55
N THR A 321 -5.84 16.25 -13.73
CA THR A 321 -5.96 14.83 -14.08
C THR A 321 -4.58 14.20 -14.05
N LEU A 322 -4.43 13.13 -13.28
CA LEU A 322 -3.18 12.37 -13.22
C LEU A 322 -2.97 11.63 -14.54
N HIS A 323 -1.73 11.63 -15.05
CA HIS A 323 -1.35 10.83 -16.22
C HIS A 323 -0.64 9.53 -15.83
N GLY A 324 -0.09 9.48 -14.62
CA GLY A 324 0.48 8.33 -13.95
C GLY A 324 0.20 8.42 -12.45
N LEU A 325 0.22 7.28 -11.76
CA LEU A 325 0.15 7.20 -10.31
C LEU A 325 0.76 5.87 -9.83
N ALA A 326 1.75 5.92 -8.95
CA ALA A 326 2.17 4.75 -8.19
C ALA A 326 1.55 4.72 -6.78
N LYS A 327 1.32 3.51 -6.26
CA LYS A 327 0.94 3.26 -4.87
C LYS A 327 2.03 2.48 -4.14
N ASP A 328 2.03 2.59 -2.82
CA ASP A 328 2.99 1.90 -1.93
C ASP A 328 2.78 0.38 -1.83
N ASP A 329 1.68 -0.13 -2.37
CA ASP A 329 1.41 -1.56 -2.55
C ASP A 329 2.11 -2.17 -3.78
N GLY A 330 2.81 -1.36 -4.59
CA GLY A 330 3.50 -1.78 -5.81
C GLY A 330 2.65 -1.69 -7.09
N THR A 331 1.44 -1.14 -6.98
CA THR A 331 0.54 -0.90 -8.12
C THR A 331 0.91 0.39 -8.83
N VAL A 332 0.86 0.39 -10.16
CA VAL A 332 1.07 1.59 -10.96
C VAL A 332 -0.08 1.76 -11.96
N TYR A 333 -0.58 2.98 -12.09
CA TYR A 333 -1.68 3.37 -12.98
C TYR A 333 -1.15 4.32 -14.05
N PHE A 334 -1.62 4.17 -15.28
CA PHE A 334 -1.36 5.10 -16.37
C PHE A 334 -2.63 5.41 -17.16
N VAL A 335 -2.72 6.62 -17.71
CA VAL A 335 -3.76 6.98 -18.68
C VAL A 335 -3.44 6.37 -20.03
N GLY A 336 -4.30 5.46 -20.50
CA GLY A 336 -4.16 4.77 -21.78
C GLY A 336 -4.63 5.54 -23.01
N ASP A 337 -5.46 6.58 -22.83
CA ASP A 337 -6.05 7.35 -23.94
C ASP A 337 -5.06 8.30 -24.67
N LYS A 338 -3.85 8.45 -24.12
CA LYS A 338 -2.82 9.36 -24.61
C LYS A 338 -1.46 8.64 -24.61
N PRO A 339 -0.50 9.06 -25.46
CA PRO A 339 0.86 8.51 -25.41
C PRO A 339 1.50 8.70 -24.03
N ILE A 340 2.00 7.60 -23.46
CA ILE A 340 2.76 7.58 -22.20
C ILE A 340 4.24 7.71 -22.54
N TYR A 341 4.90 8.72 -22.00
CA TYR A 341 6.32 8.94 -22.22
C TYR A 341 7.17 8.09 -21.25
N LYS A 342 8.30 7.58 -21.72
CA LYS A 342 9.21 6.75 -20.91
C LYS A 342 9.69 7.44 -19.62
N ASN A 343 9.88 8.77 -19.64
CA ASN A 343 10.25 9.50 -18.41
C ASN A 343 9.14 9.44 -17.36
N LEU A 344 7.86 9.48 -17.75
CA LEU A 344 6.73 9.31 -16.82
C LEU A 344 6.72 7.89 -16.25
N ILE A 345 7.00 6.88 -17.07
CA ILE A 345 7.04 5.48 -16.60
C ILE A 345 8.14 5.30 -15.55
N TYR A 346 9.35 5.78 -15.82
CA TYR A 346 10.41 5.76 -14.80
C TYR A 346 10.07 6.63 -13.58
N HIS A 347 9.38 7.77 -13.75
CA HIS A 347 8.93 8.60 -12.64
C HIS A 347 8.05 7.78 -11.67
N GLU A 348 7.03 7.08 -12.17
CA GLU A 348 6.17 6.26 -11.32
C GLU A 348 6.93 5.09 -10.66
N PHE A 349 7.94 4.55 -11.34
CA PHE A 349 8.84 3.55 -10.74
C PHE A 349 9.80 4.16 -9.70
N GLY A 350 10.10 5.45 -9.80
CA GLY A 350 10.80 6.22 -8.76
C GLY A 350 9.98 6.35 -7.48
N HIS A 351 8.67 6.54 -7.59
CA HIS A 351 7.76 6.44 -6.43
C HIS A 351 7.77 5.04 -5.83
N THR A 352 7.77 3.99 -6.65
CA THR A 352 7.86 2.59 -6.16
C THR A 352 9.15 2.34 -5.40
N LEU A 353 10.28 2.89 -5.87
CA LEU A 353 11.54 2.89 -5.15
C LEU A 353 11.36 3.59 -3.79
N ASP A 354 10.88 4.83 -3.77
CA ASP A 354 10.71 5.59 -2.52
C ASP A 354 9.81 4.88 -1.51
N PHE A 355 8.64 4.40 -1.94
CA PHE A 355 7.69 3.66 -1.11
C PHE A 355 8.25 2.35 -0.56
N ALA A 356 9.17 1.70 -1.27
CA ALA A 356 9.84 0.52 -0.77
C ALA A 356 10.77 0.80 0.42
N SER A 357 11.23 2.05 0.59
CA SER A 357 11.98 2.48 1.79
C SER A 357 11.10 3.03 2.91
N TYR A 358 9.81 3.27 2.63
CA TYR A 358 8.86 3.99 3.48
C TYR A 358 8.65 3.40 4.87
N ALA A 359 8.58 4.27 5.87
CA ALA A 359 8.06 3.95 7.20
C ALA A 359 7.26 5.11 7.80
N LEU A 360 6.15 4.79 8.47
CA LEU A 360 5.45 5.68 9.40
C LEU A 360 6.18 5.65 10.76
N ILE A 361 6.87 6.74 11.11
CA ILE A 361 7.61 6.88 12.38
C ILE A 361 6.66 7.16 13.56
N ASP A 362 5.57 7.89 13.31
CA ASP A 362 4.59 8.24 14.35
C ASP A 362 3.17 8.23 13.76
N TRP A 363 2.30 7.39 14.34
CA TRP A 363 0.89 7.28 13.95
C TRP A 363 0.08 8.52 14.34
N ASP A 364 0.50 9.26 15.37
CA ASP A 364 -0.17 10.45 15.88
C ASP A 364 0.42 11.76 15.31
N GLU A 365 1.71 11.77 14.95
CA GLU A 365 2.41 12.94 14.37
C GLU A 365 2.56 12.91 12.84
N GLU A 366 2.10 11.84 12.17
CA GLU A 366 2.10 11.68 10.70
C GLU A 366 3.50 11.91 10.06
N SER A 367 4.57 11.50 10.75
CA SER A 367 5.94 11.64 10.24
C SER A 367 6.37 10.41 9.44
N GLU A 368 6.80 10.65 8.20
CA GLU A 368 7.16 9.63 7.22
C GLU A 368 8.68 9.60 6.95
N ASP A 369 9.23 8.40 6.80
CA ASP A 369 10.63 8.14 6.56
C ASP A 369 10.83 7.35 5.26
N SER A 370 11.36 8.01 4.24
CA SER A 370 11.72 7.43 2.95
C SER A 370 12.94 8.16 2.39
N TRP A 371 13.47 7.73 1.25
CA TRP A 371 14.57 8.42 0.61
C TRP A 371 14.24 9.88 0.30
N SER A 372 13.00 10.17 -0.13
CA SER A 372 12.57 11.53 -0.42
C SER A 372 12.38 12.41 0.83
N THR A 373 12.34 11.82 2.03
CA THR A 373 12.23 12.59 3.28
C THR A 373 13.54 12.69 4.05
N GLN A 374 14.62 12.04 3.61
CA GLN A 374 15.94 12.15 4.24
C GLN A 374 16.54 13.56 4.14
N ASP A 375 17.34 13.94 5.14
CA ASP A 375 18.02 15.25 5.20
C ASP A 375 18.88 15.56 3.96
N ASP A 376 19.48 14.54 3.35
CA ASP A 376 20.31 14.68 2.16
C ASP A 376 19.47 15.00 0.91
N TRP A 377 18.38 14.27 0.67
CA TRP A 377 17.46 14.59 -0.42
C TRP A 377 16.76 15.94 -0.19
N GLN A 378 16.30 16.23 1.03
CA GLN A 378 15.67 17.52 1.34
C GLN A 378 16.57 18.71 0.99
N ALA A 379 17.87 18.61 1.28
CA ALA A 379 18.82 19.65 0.90
C ALA A 379 18.95 19.81 -0.63
N ILE A 380 18.92 18.71 -1.39
CA ILE A 380 18.96 18.73 -2.85
C ILE A 380 17.67 19.34 -3.41
N TYR A 381 16.52 18.93 -2.87
CA TYR A 381 15.22 19.50 -3.22
C TYR A 381 15.22 21.03 -3.04
N GLU A 382 15.64 21.53 -1.87
CA GLU A 382 15.71 22.96 -1.57
C GLU A 382 16.63 23.73 -2.54
N ASN A 383 17.72 23.10 -3.00
CA ASN A 383 18.70 23.72 -3.88
C ASN A 383 18.31 23.68 -5.37
N GLU A 384 17.70 22.59 -5.82
CA GLU A 384 17.53 22.30 -7.26
C GLU A 384 16.06 22.23 -7.69
N TRP A 385 15.14 21.78 -6.84
CA TRP A 385 13.75 21.45 -7.22
C TRP A 385 12.69 22.39 -6.65
N ALA A 386 13.00 23.14 -5.59
CA ALA A 386 12.06 24.06 -4.94
C ALA A 386 11.73 25.28 -5.83
N ASP A 387 10.78 25.09 -6.74
CA ASP A 387 10.22 26.13 -7.62
C ASP A 387 8.70 26.16 -7.48
N GLU A 388 8.14 27.24 -6.91
CA GLU A 388 6.70 27.40 -6.68
C GLU A 388 5.83 27.28 -7.94
N GLU A 389 6.41 27.45 -9.13
CA GLU A 389 5.69 27.31 -10.41
C GLU A 389 5.76 25.88 -10.99
N SER A 390 6.59 25.00 -10.43
CA SER A 390 6.76 23.62 -10.90
C SER A 390 5.79 22.65 -10.22
N TYR A 391 5.32 21.67 -10.99
CA TYR A 391 4.58 20.52 -10.45
C TYR A 391 5.44 19.71 -9.46
N TYR A 392 6.75 19.63 -9.71
CA TYR A 392 7.71 18.89 -8.89
C TYR A 392 8.14 19.64 -7.62
N ASN A 393 7.40 20.68 -7.22
CA ASN A 393 7.62 21.42 -5.99
C ASN A 393 7.10 20.66 -4.75
N SER A 394 7.48 19.39 -4.66
CA SER A 394 7.21 18.47 -3.57
C SER A 394 8.41 17.52 -3.47
N THR A 395 8.82 17.16 -2.27
CA THR A 395 10.01 16.32 -2.06
C THR A 395 9.86 14.94 -2.70
N ILE A 396 8.67 14.34 -2.59
CA ILE A 396 8.35 13.04 -3.20
C ILE A 396 8.27 13.12 -4.73
N GLU A 397 7.59 14.13 -5.28
CA GLU A 397 7.47 14.31 -6.74
C GLU A 397 8.80 14.66 -7.41
N SER A 398 9.63 15.47 -6.75
CA SER A 398 10.98 15.78 -7.24
C SER A 398 11.91 14.58 -7.16
N PHE A 399 11.78 13.73 -6.13
CA PHE A 399 12.53 12.48 -6.03
C PHE A 399 12.18 11.55 -7.19
N ALA A 400 10.88 11.31 -7.40
CA ALA A 400 10.38 10.49 -8.48
C ALA A 400 10.79 11.03 -9.86
N GLU A 401 10.69 12.34 -10.08
CA GLU A 401 11.12 12.94 -11.34
C GLU A 401 12.64 12.89 -11.53
N GLY A 402 13.40 13.15 -10.47
CA GLY A 402 14.86 13.02 -10.48
C GLY A 402 15.28 11.60 -10.87
N PHE A 403 14.66 10.59 -10.27
CA PHE A 403 14.86 9.19 -10.63
C PHE A 403 14.42 8.93 -12.08
N GLY A 404 13.27 9.47 -12.48
CA GLY A 404 12.66 9.29 -13.79
C GLY A 404 13.60 9.71 -14.93
N VAL A 405 14.12 10.94 -14.82
CA VAL A 405 15.01 11.52 -15.82
C VAL A 405 16.40 10.90 -15.76
N TYR A 406 16.90 10.63 -14.55
CA TYR A 406 18.21 9.99 -14.37
C TYR A 406 18.22 8.59 -15.01
N SER A 407 17.21 7.78 -14.71
CA SER A 407 17.06 6.40 -15.22
C SER A 407 16.87 6.36 -16.73
N LEU A 408 16.06 7.27 -17.28
CA LEU A 408 15.92 7.41 -18.74
C LEU A 408 17.28 7.64 -19.41
N LYS A 409 18.11 8.49 -18.80
CA LYS A 409 19.46 8.75 -19.32
C LYS A 409 20.41 7.58 -19.09
N TYR A 410 20.38 6.98 -17.90
CA TYR A 410 21.29 5.91 -17.48
C TYR A 410 21.07 4.62 -18.28
N PHE A 411 19.82 4.17 -18.40
CA PHE A 411 19.49 2.90 -19.03
C PHE A 411 19.31 2.99 -20.55
N LEU A 412 18.76 4.10 -21.06
CA LEU A 412 18.39 4.23 -22.48
C LEU A 412 19.24 5.26 -23.26
N ASP A 413 20.11 6.03 -22.61
CA ASP A 413 20.85 7.16 -23.20
C ASP A 413 19.93 8.22 -23.86
N GLU A 414 18.67 8.29 -23.42
CA GLU A 414 17.64 9.21 -23.91
C GLU A 414 17.56 10.49 -23.05
N ASN A 415 16.81 11.49 -23.52
CA ASN A 415 16.49 12.72 -22.77
C ASN A 415 14.97 12.86 -22.68
N PRO A 416 14.45 13.49 -21.62
CA PRO A 416 13.01 13.69 -21.46
C PRO A 416 12.45 14.62 -22.54
N ASP A 417 11.17 14.45 -22.88
CA ASP A 417 10.47 15.37 -23.78
C ASP A 417 10.10 16.65 -23.02
N LEU A 418 10.97 17.66 -23.11
CA LEU A 418 10.77 18.96 -22.46
C LEU A 418 9.57 19.75 -23.01
N SER A 419 8.92 19.30 -24.10
CA SER A 419 7.67 19.89 -24.56
C SER A 419 6.45 19.37 -23.78
N ALA A 420 6.53 18.13 -23.30
CA ALA A 420 5.54 17.52 -22.43
C ALA A 420 5.85 17.78 -20.94
N TYR A 421 7.13 17.75 -20.56
CA TYR A 421 7.61 17.91 -19.18
C TYR A 421 8.76 18.93 -19.10
N PRO A 422 8.46 20.25 -19.07
CA PRO A 422 9.46 21.30 -19.22
C PRO A 422 10.47 21.41 -18.07
N ASP A 423 10.11 20.94 -16.87
CA ASP A 423 10.94 21.06 -15.66
C ASP A 423 11.83 19.84 -15.40
N SER A 424 11.74 18.83 -16.27
CA SER A 424 12.39 17.52 -16.14
C SER A 424 13.85 17.51 -16.59
N SER A 425 14.52 18.65 -16.76
CA SER A 425 15.94 18.65 -17.18
C SER A 425 16.89 18.39 -15.99
N LEU A 426 17.91 17.55 -16.19
CA LEU A 426 19.02 17.39 -15.24
C LEU A 426 20.21 18.33 -15.50
N GLU A 427 20.21 19.13 -16.57
CA GLU A 427 21.37 19.96 -16.96
C GLU A 427 21.83 20.91 -15.85
N ASP A 428 20.89 21.43 -15.07
CA ASP A 428 21.13 22.35 -13.95
C ASP A 428 20.93 21.68 -12.58
N ARG A 429 20.95 20.33 -12.52
CA ARG A 429 20.67 19.52 -11.31
C ARG A 429 21.82 18.56 -10.95
N PRO A 430 23.07 19.05 -10.80
CA PRO A 430 24.22 18.18 -10.54
C PRO A 430 24.19 17.44 -9.20
N GLU A 431 23.54 17.98 -8.16
CA GLU A 431 23.40 17.32 -6.86
C GLU A 431 22.43 16.13 -6.96
N THR A 432 21.33 16.29 -7.72
CA THR A 432 20.42 15.18 -8.06
C THR A 432 21.14 14.04 -8.78
N VAL A 433 21.97 14.36 -9.79
CA VAL A 433 22.75 13.34 -10.51
C VAL A 433 23.71 12.61 -9.57
N ALA A 434 24.43 13.34 -8.73
CA ALA A 434 25.38 12.75 -7.78
C ALA A 434 24.69 11.86 -6.73
N TYR A 435 23.46 12.23 -6.32
CA TYR A 435 22.66 11.45 -5.39
C TYR A 435 22.25 10.11 -6.00
N PHE A 436 21.72 10.10 -7.23
CA PHE A 436 21.33 8.85 -7.88
C PHE A 436 22.52 7.99 -8.30
N ASP A 437 23.67 8.58 -8.68
CA ASP A 437 24.93 7.84 -8.85
C ASP A 437 25.26 7.05 -7.56
N GLN A 438 25.19 7.71 -6.41
CA GLN A 438 25.49 7.09 -5.11
C GLN A 438 24.42 6.08 -4.69
N LEU A 439 23.14 6.38 -4.90
CA LEU A 439 22.04 5.49 -4.55
C LEU A 439 22.11 4.21 -5.38
N PHE A 440 22.35 4.30 -6.68
CA PHE A 440 22.52 3.13 -7.56
C PHE A 440 23.75 2.31 -7.15
N GLU A 441 24.87 2.94 -6.78
CA GLU A 441 26.03 2.21 -6.23
C GLU A 441 25.70 1.52 -4.90
N THR A 442 24.89 2.15 -4.05
CA THR A 442 24.49 1.59 -2.74
C THR A 442 23.56 0.40 -2.88
N LEU A 443 22.68 0.43 -3.88
CA LEU A 443 21.71 -0.62 -4.18
C LEU A 443 22.24 -1.66 -5.20
N ASP A 444 23.49 -1.50 -5.67
CA ASP A 444 24.17 -2.37 -6.66
C ASP A 444 23.45 -2.47 -8.03
N TYR A 445 23.02 -1.32 -8.58
CA TYR A 445 22.29 -1.19 -9.86
C TYR A 445 23.14 -0.90 -11.10
#